data_AF-X0TGV7-F1
#
_entry.id   AF-X0TGV7-F1
#
_cell.length_a   1.000
_cell.length_b   1.000
_cell.length_c   1.000
_cell.angle_alpha   90.00
_cell.angle_beta   90.00
_cell.angle_gamma   90.00
#
_symmetry.space_group_name_H-M   'P 1'
#
loop_
_entity.id
_entity.type
_entity.pdbx_description
1 polymer ?
#
loop_
_entity_poly.entity_id
_entity_poly.type
_entity_poly.pdbx_seq_one_letter_code
_entity_poly.pdbx_strand_id
1 'polypeptide(L)' 'GINIIKNIHREIYDLSISEDLKIEISKLLAEFEYRLSQGGTEEIQLQALLANIVMLNQSE' A
#
# COMPACT_ATOMS: atom_id res chain seq x y z
N GLY A 1 -10.01 -6.87 -3.48
CA GLY A 1 -8.81 -6.42 -2.75
C GLY A 1 -7.67 -6.13 -3.70
N ILE A 2 -7.20 -7.13 -4.44
CA ILE A 2 -6.08 -7.02 -5.39
C ILE A 2 -6.28 -5.89 -6.42
N ASN A 3 -7.48 -5.72 -6.97
CA ASN A 3 -7.76 -4.62 -7.91
C ASN A 3 -7.60 -3.23 -7.27
N ILE A 4 -7.94 -3.09 -5.98
CA ILE A 4 -7.76 -1.83 -5.24
C ILE A 4 -6.26 -1.56 -5.10
N ILE A 5 -5.47 -2.56 -4.68
CA ILE A 5 -4.01 -2.44 -4.56
C ILE A 5 -3.38 -2.04 -5.91
N LYS A 6 -3.78 -2.67 -7.01
CA LYS A 6 -3.29 -2.33 -8.36
C LYS A 6 -3.65 -0.91 -8.79
N ASN A 7 -4.82 -0.42 -8.40
CA ASN A 7 -5.20 0.97 -8.66
C ASN A 7 -4.34 1.93 -7.83
N ILE A 8 -4.17 1.68 -6.53
CA ILE A 8 -3.30 2.51 -5.68
C ILE A 8 -1.87 2.53 -6.24
N HIS A 9 -1.33 1.38 -6.65
CA HIS A 9 0.01 1.28 -7.24
C HIS A 9 0.20 2.21 -8.44
N ARG A 10 -0.83 2.34 -9.29
CA ARG A 10 -0.80 3.25 -10.46
C ARG A 10 -0.86 4.71 -10.04
N GLU A 11 -1.80 5.06 -9.15
CA GLU A 11 -2.04 6.45 -8.73
C GLU A 11 -0.87 7.04 -7.93
N ILE A 12 -0.06 6.23 -7.24
CA ILE A 12 1.11 6.74 -6.48
C ILE A 12 2.10 7.48 -7.36
N TYR A 13 2.27 7.07 -8.62
CA TYR A 13 3.20 7.72 -9.53
C TYR A 13 2.79 9.15 -9.91
N ASP A 14 1.50 9.46 -9.78
CA ASP A 14 0.93 10.79 -10.03
C ASP A 14 0.97 11.69 -8.78
N LEU A 15 1.35 11.16 -7.62
CA LEU A 15 1.47 11.94 -6.38
C LEU A 15 2.74 12.80 -6.35
N SER A 16 2.58 14.02 -5.85
CA SER A 16 3.69 14.97 -5.62
C SER A 16 4.39 14.71 -4.28
N ILE A 17 4.92 13.49 -4.11
CA ILE A 17 5.69 13.04 -2.93
C ILE A 17 7.12 12.64 -3.34
N SER A 18 8.01 12.46 -2.36
CA SER A 18 9.40 12.03 -2.63
C SER A 18 9.46 10.63 -3.26
N GLU A 19 10.49 10.38 -4.08
CA GLU A 19 10.69 9.07 -4.71
C GLU A 19 10.93 7.97 -3.66
N ASP A 20 11.62 8.28 -2.56
CA ASP A 20 11.82 7.34 -1.46
C ASP A 20 10.49 6.89 -0.85
N LEU A 21 9.56 7.84 -0.64
CA LEU A 21 8.23 7.51 -0.12
C LEU A 21 7.40 6.70 -1.13
N LYS A 22 7.52 6.99 -2.44
CA LYS A 22 6.89 6.15 -3.48
C LYS A 22 7.42 4.71 -3.41
N ILE A 23 8.73 4.53 -3.26
CA ILE A 23 9.35 3.21 -3.15
C ILE A 23 8.84 2.47 -1.90
N GLU A 24 8.73 3.15 -0.76
CA GLU A 24 8.20 2.56 0.48
C GLU A 24 6.73 2.13 0.33
N ILE A 25 5.88 3.00 -0.23
CA ILE A 25 4.48 2.66 -0.46
C ILE A 25 4.37 1.48 -1.45
N SER A 26 5.16 1.46 -2.53
CA SER A 26 5.16 0.34 -3.49
C SER A 26 5.55 -0.99 -2.85
N LYS A 27 6.51 -0.99 -1.92
CA LYS A 27 6.87 -2.20 -1.15
C LYS A 27 5.71 -2.68 -0.29
N LEU A 28 5.02 -1.78 0.42
CA LEU A 28 3.83 -2.11 1.19
C LEU A 28 2.74 -2.72 0.29
N LEU A 29 2.44 -2.09 -0.85
CA LEU A 29 1.44 -2.61 -1.77
C LEU A 29 1.74 -4.02 -2.26
N ALA A 30 3.00 -4.30 -2.60
CA ALA A 30 3.43 -5.64 -3.02
C ALA A 30 3.25 -6.68 -1.89
N GLU A 31 3.56 -6.32 -0.65
CA GLU A 31 3.36 -7.18 0.51
C GLU A 31 1.87 -7.50 0.72
N PHE A 32 1.00 -6.49 0.67
CA PHE A 32 -0.44 -6.68 0.86
C PHE A 32 -1.09 -7.41 -0.31
N GLU A 33 -0.62 -7.22 -1.55
CA GLU A 33 -1.04 -8.05 -2.70
C GLU A 33 -0.68 -9.52 -2.48
N TYR A 34 0.54 -9.78 -2.01
CA TYR A 34 0.96 -11.13 -1.66
C TYR A 34 0.07 -11.73 -0.56
N ARG A 35 -0.17 -11.02 0.54
CA ARG A 35 -1.04 -11.50 1.64
C ARG A 35 -2.45 -11.83 1.15
N LEU A 36 -3.03 -10.99 0.29
CA LEU A 36 -4.33 -11.26 -0.33
C LEU A 36 -4.28 -12.51 -1.23
N SER A 37 -3.21 -12.68 -2.01
CA SER A 37 -3.03 -13.87 -2.87
C SER A 37 -2.96 -15.19 -2.08
N GLN A 38 -2.50 -15.13 -0.81
CA GLN A 38 -2.43 -16.27 0.09
C GLN A 38 -3.75 -16.53 0.86
N GLY A 39 -4.84 -15.85 0.50
CA GLY A 39 -6.14 -16.00 1.16
C GLY A 39 -6.34 -15.10 2.38
N GLY A 40 -5.54 -14.04 2.53
CA GLY A 40 -5.74 -13.04 3.57
C GLY A 40 -7.11 -12.35 3.46
N THR A 41 -7.76 -12.12 4.61
CA THR A 41 -9.07 -11.46 4.66
C THR A 41 -8.99 -10.04 4.13
N GLU A 42 -9.73 -9.77 3.05
CA GLU A 42 -9.63 -8.52 2.30
C GLU A 42 -9.78 -7.27 3.16
N GLU A 43 -10.85 -7.18 3.96
CA GLU A 43 -11.14 -6.02 4.80
C GLU A 43 -10.00 -5.72 5.77
N ILE A 44 -9.53 -6.74 6.49
CA ILE A 44 -8.44 -6.63 7.48
C ILE A 44 -7.14 -6.19 6.79
N GLN A 45 -6.81 -6.78 5.64
CA GLN A 45 -5.59 -6.45 4.90
C GLN A 45 -5.63 -5.01 4.36
N LEU A 46 -6.76 -4.55 3.83
CA LEU A 46 -6.89 -3.18 3.33
C LEU A 46 -6.88 -2.15 4.47
N GLN A 47 -7.52 -2.43 5.60
CA GLN A 47 -7.44 -1.57 6.79
C GLN A 47 -6.01 -1.48 7.32
N ALA A 48 -5.30 -2.60 7.39
CA ALA A 48 -3.90 -2.64 7.80
C ALA A 48 -2.98 -1.90 6.81
N LEU A 49 -3.22 -2.00 5.50
CA LEU A 49 -2.49 -1.24 4.49
C LEU A 49 -2.63 0.27 4.72
N LEU A 50 -3.86 0.75 4.94
CA LEU A 50 -4.11 2.17 5.21
C LEU A 50 -3.41 2.63 6.50
N ALA A 51 -3.46 1.82 7.56
CA ALA A 51 -2.76 2.13 8.80
C ALA A 51 -1.23 2.25 8.59
N ASN A 52 -0.63 1.33 7.82
CA ASN A 52 0.80 1.38 7.50
C ASN A 52 1.16 2.64 6.69
N ILE A 53 0.35 3.00 5.69
CA ILE A 53 0.56 4.23 4.90
C ILE A 53 0.52 5.48 5.80
N VAL A 54 -0.43 5.55 6.74
CA VAL A 54 -0.51 6.67 7.69
C VAL A 54 0.71 6.73 8.60
N MET A 55 1.21 5.58 9.06
CA MET A 55 2.38 5.51 9.95
C MET A 55 3.69 5.92 9.26
N LEU A 56 3.81 5.77 7.93
CA LEU A 56 4.97 6.28 7.18
C LEU A 56 5.15 7.80 7.39
N ASN A 57 4.05 8.53 7.55
CA ASN A 57 4.05 9.98 7.74
C ASN A 57 4.30 10.41 9.21
N GLN A 58 4.33 9.46 10.15
CA GLN A 58 4.59 9.72 11.58
C GLN A 58 6.05 9.45 11.98
N SER A 59 6.90 9.09 11.01
CA SER A 59 8.32 8.78 11.25
C SER A 59 9.24 10.01 11.07
N GLU A 60 8.67 11.22 11.01
CA GLU A 60 9.38 12.51 11.07
C GLU A 60 9.30 13.15 12.47
#